data_AF-A0A0E0N895-F1
#
_entry.id   AF-A0A0E0N895-F1
#
_cell.length_a   1.000
_cell.length_b   1.000
_cell.length_c   1.000
_cell.angle_alpha   90.00
_cell.angle_beta   90.00
_cell.angle_gamma   90.00
#
_symmetry.space_group_name_H-M   'P 1'
#
loop_
_entity.id
_entity.type
_entity.pdbx_description
1 polymer ?
#
loop_
_entity_poly.entity_id
_entity_poly.type
_entity_poly.pdbx_seq_one_letter_code
_entity_poly.pdbx_strand_id
1 'polypeptide(L)'
;MAPPLQVATTASSSTREGKAPALNERILSSMSKRSVAAHPWHDLEIGPEAPTIFNCVIEIPRGSKVKYELDKKTGLVKVDRVLYSSVVYPHNYGFIPRTLCDDSDPLDVLVIMQEPVIPGCFLRAKAIGVMPMIDQGEADDKIIAVCADDPEYKHYNDIKDLPPHRLAEIRRFFEDYKKNENKEVAVNDFMPATSAYETIRHSMDLYATYILEGLRR
;
A
#
# COMPACT_ATOMS: atom_id res chain seq x y z
N MET A 1 18.49 59.26 -35.16
CA MET A 1 19.70 58.58 -34.68
C MET A 1 19.28 57.47 -33.74
N ALA A 2 19.55 56.21 -34.11
CA ALA A 2 19.44 55.08 -33.19
C ALA A 2 20.57 55.12 -32.15
N PRO A 3 20.45 54.37 -31.06
CA PRO A 3 21.38 53.25 -30.91
C PRO A 3 20.67 51.90 -30.72
N PRO A 4 21.30 50.80 -31.17
CA PRO A 4 20.79 49.44 -31.06
C PRO A 4 21.18 48.84 -29.70
N LEU A 5 20.57 47.70 -29.31
CA LEU A 5 21.01 46.67 -28.34
C LEU A 5 19.78 45.78 -28.07
N GLN A 6 19.80 44.45 -27.96
CA GLN A 6 20.79 43.39 -28.11
C GLN A 6 19.97 42.09 -28.15
N VAL A 7 20.29 41.15 -29.04
CA VAL A 7 19.66 39.81 -29.06
C VAL A 7 20.14 39.04 -27.84
N ALA A 8 19.23 38.68 -26.94
CA ALA A 8 19.51 37.79 -25.83
C ALA A 8 19.01 36.38 -26.14
N THR A 9 19.97 35.47 -26.12
CA THR A 9 19.96 34.03 -26.35
C THR A 9 19.04 33.25 -25.42
N THR A 10 18.52 32.14 -25.97
CA THR A 10 17.89 30.98 -25.34
C THR A 10 18.35 30.68 -23.90
N ALA A 11 17.42 30.66 -22.95
CA ALA A 11 17.59 29.99 -21.67
C ALA A 11 16.79 28.68 -21.70
N SER A 12 17.53 27.58 -21.57
CA SER A 12 17.03 26.22 -21.43
C SER A 12 16.14 26.09 -20.20
N SER A 13 14.95 25.53 -20.38
CA SER A 13 14.07 25.13 -19.29
C SER A 13 14.71 23.95 -18.55
N SER A 14 15.47 24.25 -17.49
CA SER A 14 15.86 23.23 -16.52
C SER A 14 14.63 22.80 -15.71
N THR A 15 14.06 21.67 -16.07
CA THR A 15 13.13 20.93 -15.22
C THR A 15 13.89 20.53 -13.97
N ARG A 16 13.69 21.27 -12.88
CA ARG A 16 14.14 20.84 -11.56
C ARG A 16 13.29 19.63 -11.16
N GLU A 17 13.88 18.44 -11.22
CA GLU A 17 13.39 17.28 -10.47
C GLU A 17 13.44 17.63 -8.98
N GLY A 18 12.34 18.17 -8.48
CA GLY A 18 12.18 18.49 -7.08
C GLY A 18 11.88 17.21 -6.31
N LYS A 19 12.82 16.78 -5.47
CA LYS A 19 12.64 15.67 -4.52
C LYS A 19 11.37 15.93 -3.67
N ALA A 20 10.49 14.94 -3.58
CA ALA A 20 9.26 15.04 -2.78
C ALA A 20 9.59 15.45 -1.33
N PRO A 21 8.82 16.35 -0.70
CA PRO A 21 9.10 16.78 0.67
C PRO A 21 8.82 15.66 1.67
N ALA A 22 9.70 15.49 2.66
CA ALA A 22 9.49 14.54 3.74
C ALA A 22 8.30 14.96 4.62
N LEU A 23 7.44 14.00 4.97
CA LEU A 23 6.36 14.16 5.94
C LEU A 23 6.92 14.71 7.27
N ASN A 24 6.38 15.82 7.77
CA ASN A 24 6.81 16.43 9.03
C ASN A 24 5.63 16.80 9.94
N GLU A 25 5.95 17.02 11.22
CA GLU A 25 5.02 17.25 12.32
C GLU A 25 4.08 18.45 12.08
N ARG A 26 4.54 19.46 11.32
CA ARG A 26 3.74 20.64 10.99
C ARG A 26 2.60 20.31 10.03
N ILE A 27 2.82 19.45 9.04
CA ILE A 27 1.78 18.95 8.14
C ILE A 27 0.74 18.14 8.94
N LEU A 28 1.21 17.24 9.81
CA LEU A 28 0.37 16.36 10.62
C LEU A 28 -0.50 17.12 11.62
N SER A 29 0.04 18.15 12.28
CA SER A 29 -0.70 18.96 13.28
C SER A 29 -1.91 19.70 12.70
N SER A 30 -1.88 20.02 11.40
CA SER A 30 -2.98 20.70 10.72
C SER A 30 -4.20 19.81 10.48
N MET A 31 -4.03 18.48 10.53
CA MET A 31 -5.09 17.49 10.36
C MET A 31 -5.81 17.16 11.68
N SER A 32 -5.17 17.36 12.83
CA SER A 32 -5.61 16.89 14.15
C SER A 32 -6.80 17.65 14.80
N LYS A 33 -7.47 18.59 14.11
CA LYS A 33 -8.55 19.44 14.67
C LYS A 33 -9.97 19.10 14.16
N ARG A 34 -10.29 17.84 13.85
CA ARG A 34 -11.65 17.45 13.43
C ARG A 34 -12.30 16.45 14.39
N SER A 35 -13.48 16.81 14.90
CA SER A 35 -14.42 15.98 15.68
C SER A 35 -15.18 14.98 14.79
N VAL A 36 -14.51 14.42 13.77
CA VAL A 36 -15.06 13.44 12.84
C VAL A 36 -14.42 12.09 13.17
N ALA A 37 -15.14 10.99 12.99
CA ALA A 37 -14.55 9.65 13.10
C ALA A 37 -13.25 9.60 12.27
N ALA A 38 -12.17 9.12 12.88
CA ALA A 38 -10.85 9.12 12.26
C ALA A 38 -10.89 8.31 10.95
N HIS A 39 -10.40 8.92 9.87
CA HIS A 39 -10.30 8.26 8.56
C HIS A 39 -9.12 7.29 8.56
N PRO A 40 -9.34 5.97 8.38
CA PRO A 40 -8.31 4.95 8.59
C PRO A 40 -7.11 5.07 7.63
N TRP A 41 -7.30 5.69 6.46
CA TRP A 41 -6.19 5.93 5.53
C TRP A 41 -5.37 7.19 5.85
N HIS A 42 -6.00 8.26 6.35
CA HIS A 42 -5.38 9.58 6.45
C HIS A 42 -4.95 9.91 7.89
N ASP A 43 -5.81 9.57 8.84
CA ASP A 43 -5.65 9.96 10.24
C ASP A 43 -4.83 8.93 11.03
N LEU A 44 -4.87 7.65 10.64
CA LEU A 44 -3.99 6.64 11.22
C LEU A 44 -2.54 6.89 10.79
N GLU A 45 -1.63 6.94 11.75
CA GLU A 45 -0.21 7.05 11.46
C GLU A 45 0.33 5.72 10.91
N ILE A 46 1.24 5.79 9.94
CA ILE A 46 1.94 4.61 9.42
C ILE A 46 2.82 3.93 10.48
N GLY A 47 3.26 4.67 11.50
CA GLY A 47 4.13 4.18 12.58
C GLY A 47 5.59 4.62 12.42
N PRO A 48 6.32 4.79 13.53
CA PRO A 48 7.66 5.39 13.53
C PRO A 48 8.76 4.48 12.95
N GLU A 49 8.49 3.18 12.84
CA GLU A 49 9.44 2.16 12.35
C GLU A 49 9.26 1.86 10.85
N ALA A 50 8.38 2.61 10.17
CA ALA A 50 8.17 2.48 8.74
C ALA A 50 9.47 2.82 7.97
N PRO A 51 9.80 2.09 6.88
CA PRO A 51 8.97 1.11 6.18
C PRO A 51 9.08 -0.34 6.71
N THR A 52 9.90 -0.60 7.72
CA THR A 52 10.19 -1.98 8.15
C THR A 52 9.04 -2.55 8.98
N ILE A 53 8.55 -1.78 9.96
CA ILE A 53 7.35 -2.11 10.73
C ILE A 53 6.38 -0.94 10.60
N PHE A 54 5.13 -1.24 10.25
CA PHE A 54 4.10 -0.23 10.02
C PHE A 54 2.75 -0.70 10.58
N ASN A 55 1.87 0.25 10.87
CA ASN A 55 0.47 -0.05 11.08
C ASN A 55 -0.16 -0.43 9.74
N CYS A 56 -1.04 -1.42 9.71
CA CYS A 56 -1.90 -1.71 8.58
C CYS A 56 -3.34 -1.88 9.03
N VAL A 57 -4.29 -1.54 8.17
CA VAL A 57 -5.73 -1.71 8.43
C VAL A 57 -6.17 -2.95 7.66
N ILE A 58 -6.80 -3.90 8.36
CA ILE A 58 -7.29 -5.14 7.75
C ILE A 58 -8.67 -4.89 7.15
N GLU A 59 -8.83 -5.24 5.89
CA GLU A 59 -10.11 -5.20 5.18
C GLU A 59 -10.72 -6.58 5.10
N ILE A 60 -9.93 -7.60 4.73
CA ILE A 60 -10.43 -8.94 4.44
C ILE A 60 -9.79 -9.94 5.40
N PRO A 61 -10.58 -10.61 6.26
CA PRO A 61 -10.06 -11.61 7.17
C PRO A 61 -9.58 -12.84 6.40
N ARG A 62 -8.56 -13.52 6.94
CA ARG A 62 -8.15 -14.85 6.49
C ARG A 62 -9.36 -15.80 6.41
N GLY A 63 -9.49 -16.51 5.30
CA GLY A 63 -10.57 -17.47 5.04
C GLY A 63 -11.88 -16.84 4.53
N SER A 64 -11.94 -15.52 4.38
CA SER A 64 -13.13 -14.84 3.83
C SER A 64 -13.19 -14.92 2.31
N LYS A 65 -14.42 -15.06 1.78
CA LYS A 65 -14.76 -14.82 0.37
C LYS A 65 -15.29 -13.40 0.13
N VAL A 66 -15.62 -12.67 1.18
CA VAL A 66 -16.17 -11.32 1.06
C VAL A 66 -15.01 -10.37 0.84
N LYS A 67 -14.95 -9.74 -0.34
CA LYS A 67 -14.07 -8.62 -0.60
C LYS A 67 -14.69 -7.38 0.02
N TYR A 68 -14.16 -7.03 1.18
CA TYR A 68 -14.35 -5.72 1.75
C TYR A 68 -13.36 -4.74 1.13
N GLU A 69 -13.71 -3.46 1.15
CA GLU A 69 -12.81 -2.39 0.73
C GLU A 69 -13.10 -1.11 1.51
N LEU A 70 -12.09 -0.28 1.65
CA LEU A 70 -12.21 1.07 2.17
C LEU A 70 -13.03 1.94 1.19
N ASP A 71 -14.14 2.49 1.67
CA ASP A 71 -14.77 3.62 1.01
C ASP A 71 -14.00 4.91 1.32
N LYS A 72 -13.06 5.29 0.44
CA LYS A 72 -12.17 6.46 0.58
C LYS A 72 -12.90 7.78 0.87
N LYS A 73 -14.19 7.89 0.55
CA LYS A 73 -14.99 9.08 0.81
C LYS A 73 -15.48 9.16 2.26
N THR A 74 -15.93 8.04 2.82
CA THR A 74 -16.52 7.98 4.16
C THR A 74 -15.53 7.49 5.23
N GLY A 75 -14.45 6.84 4.83
CA GLY A 75 -13.52 6.17 5.74
C GLY A 75 -14.06 4.86 6.33
N LEU A 76 -15.21 4.37 5.85
CA LEU A 76 -15.84 3.15 6.33
C LEU A 76 -15.44 1.95 5.46
N VAL A 77 -15.43 0.77 6.06
CA VAL A 77 -15.30 -0.49 5.31
C VAL A 77 -16.65 -0.86 4.72
N LYS A 78 -16.71 -1.03 3.41
CA LYS A 78 -17.89 -1.50 2.68
C LYS A 78 -17.63 -2.87 2.07
N VAL A 79 -18.71 -3.60 1.81
CA VAL A 79 -18.64 -4.81 0.98
C VAL A 79 -18.58 -4.38 -0.48
N ASP A 80 -17.51 -4.73 -1.19
CA ASP A 80 -17.42 -4.59 -2.65
C ASP A 80 -18.24 -5.71 -3.30
N ARG A 81 -17.79 -6.95 -3.07
CA ARG A 81 -18.43 -8.15 -3.62
C ARG A 81 -18.05 -9.42 -2.86
N VAL A 82 -18.72 -10.52 -3.18
CA VAL A 82 -18.23 -11.87 -2.85
C VAL A 82 -17.40 -12.37 -4.02
N LEU A 83 -16.24 -12.99 -3.76
CA LEU A 83 -15.42 -13.59 -4.81
C LEU A 83 -16.20 -14.62 -5.65
N TYR A 84 -16.10 -14.51 -6.98
CA TYR A 84 -16.83 -15.36 -7.92
C TYR A 84 -16.20 -16.76 -8.01
N SER A 85 -14.90 -16.85 -7.75
CA SER A 85 -14.14 -18.08 -7.60
C SER A 85 -14.49 -18.77 -6.28
N SER A 86 -14.15 -20.06 -6.17
CA SER A 86 -14.32 -20.84 -4.92
C SER A 86 -13.21 -20.59 -3.89
N VAL A 87 -12.19 -19.80 -4.25
CA VAL A 87 -11.07 -19.49 -3.36
C VAL A 87 -11.48 -18.51 -2.25
N VAL A 88 -10.67 -18.50 -1.18
CA VAL A 88 -10.76 -17.59 -0.04
C VAL A 88 -9.40 -16.92 0.16
N TYR A 89 -9.40 -15.72 0.74
CA TYR A 89 -8.14 -15.05 1.07
C TYR A 89 -7.29 -15.92 2.03
N PRO A 90 -6.06 -16.32 1.66
CA PRO A 90 -5.26 -17.27 2.45
C PRO A 90 -4.75 -16.66 3.75
N HIS A 91 -4.66 -15.33 3.82
CA HIS A 91 -4.16 -14.54 4.93
C HIS A 91 -4.98 -13.25 5.07
N ASN A 92 -4.77 -12.50 6.17
CA ASN A 92 -5.44 -11.22 6.36
C ASN A 92 -4.93 -10.23 5.30
N TYR A 93 -5.84 -9.49 4.69
CA TYR A 93 -5.53 -8.55 3.63
C TYR A 93 -6.04 -7.16 4.01
N GLY A 94 -5.30 -6.14 3.62
CA GLY A 94 -5.76 -4.77 3.71
C GLY A 94 -4.70 -3.84 3.19
N PHE A 95 -4.55 -2.67 3.80
CA PHE A 95 -3.72 -1.60 3.25
C PHE A 95 -2.86 -0.91 4.32
N ILE A 96 -1.83 -0.21 3.83
CA ILE A 96 -0.92 0.59 4.65
C ILE A 96 -1.44 2.04 4.67
N PRO A 97 -1.76 2.64 5.83
CA PRO A 97 -2.23 4.01 5.92
C PRO A 97 -1.11 4.99 5.49
N ARG A 98 -1.50 6.17 4.99
CA ARG A 98 -0.57 7.20 4.49
C ARG A 98 0.40 6.72 3.40
N THR A 99 -0.10 5.85 2.54
CA THR A 99 0.58 5.39 1.31
C THR A 99 -0.34 5.62 0.11
N LEU A 100 0.21 5.65 -1.09
CA LEU A 100 -0.51 5.83 -2.35
C LEU A 100 0.20 5.09 -3.49
N CYS A 101 -0.57 4.41 -4.33
CA CYS A 101 -0.11 3.74 -5.54
C CYS A 101 -0.60 4.48 -6.79
N ASP A 102 -0.11 4.06 -7.97
CA ASP A 102 -0.45 4.69 -9.25
C ASP A 102 -1.94 4.55 -9.63
N ASP A 103 -2.62 3.54 -9.08
CA ASP A 103 -4.07 3.31 -9.19
C ASP A 103 -4.91 4.22 -8.27
N SER A 104 -4.26 5.13 -7.54
CA SER A 104 -4.87 6.02 -6.56
C SER A 104 -5.49 5.32 -5.33
N ASP A 105 -5.08 4.09 -5.04
CA ASP A 105 -5.38 3.37 -3.79
C ASP A 105 -4.17 3.36 -2.84
N PRO A 106 -4.39 3.12 -1.53
CA PRO A 106 -3.28 2.88 -0.62
C PRO A 106 -2.59 1.56 -0.93
N LEU A 107 -1.32 1.44 -0.57
CA LEU A 107 -0.52 0.25 -0.83
C LEU A 107 -1.08 -0.98 -0.11
N ASP A 108 -1.32 -2.03 -0.88
CA ASP A 108 -1.86 -3.29 -0.41
C ASP A 108 -0.85 -4.09 0.42
N VAL A 109 -1.35 -4.80 1.43
CA VAL A 109 -0.57 -5.69 2.27
C VAL A 109 -1.33 -6.98 2.61
N LEU A 110 -0.64 -8.10 2.46
CA LEU A 110 -1.07 -9.42 2.93
C LEU A 110 -0.29 -9.77 4.21
N VAL A 111 -1.01 -9.88 5.33
CA VAL A 111 -0.44 -10.13 6.66
C VAL A 111 -0.63 -11.59 7.06
N ILE A 112 0.48 -12.29 7.20
CA ILE A 112 0.56 -13.66 7.70
C ILE A 112 0.58 -13.64 9.23
N MET A 113 -0.38 -14.33 9.84
CA MET A 113 -0.50 -14.52 11.28
C MET A 113 -1.42 -15.72 11.58
N GLN A 114 -1.50 -16.11 12.86
CA GLN A 114 -2.28 -17.28 13.30
C GLN A 114 -3.78 -17.09 13.07
N GLU A 115 -4.34 -15.95 13.50
CA GLU A 115 -5.79 -15.73 13.58
C GLU A 115 -6.32 -14.74 12.50
N PRO A 116 -7.57 -14.91 12.04
CA PRO A 116 -8.25 -13.91 11.24
C PRO A 116 -8.52 -12.64 12.06
N VAL A 117 -8.42 -11.49 11.41
CA VAL A 117 -8.68 -10.18 12.04
C VAL A 117 -9.94 -9.57 11.47
N ILE A 118 -10.75 -8.95 12.32
CA ILE A 118 -12.04 -8.35 11.95
C ILE A 118 -11.80 -7.14 11.00
N PRO A 119 -12.62 -6.95 9.96
CA PRO A 119 -12.50 -5.80 9.06
C PRO A 119 -12.53 -4.45 9.79
N GLY A 120 -11.66 -3.53 9.40
CA GLY A 120 -11.52 -2.20 10.00
C GLY A 120 -10.61 -2.16 11.23
N CYS A 121 -10.19 -3.30 11.78
CA CYS A 121 -9.15 -3.32 12.81
C CYS A 121 -7.78 -3.05 12.18
N PHE A 122 -6.89 -2.41 12.95
CA PHE A 122 -5.50 -2.23 12.55
C PHE A 122 -4.55 -3.02 13.46
N LEU A 123 -3.37 -3.35 12.95
CA LEU A 123 -2.31 -4.05 13.68
C LEU A 123 -0.94 -3.58 13.21
N ARG A 124 0.12 -3.97 13.92
CA ARG A 124 1.51 -3.76 13.48
C ARG A 124 1.97 -4.92 12.60
N ALA A 125 2.39 -4.61 11.39
CA ALA A 125 2.91 -5.57 10.43
C ALA A 125 4.39 -5.28 10.16
N LYS A 126 5.18 -6.34 9.97
CA LYS A 126 6.58 -6.26 9.55
C LYS A 126 6.69 -6.74 8.11
N ALA A 127 7.18 -5.89 7.21
CA ALA A 127 7.43 -6.27 5.83
C ALA A 127 8.54 -7.34 5.75
N ILE A 128 8.27 -8.40 5.01
CA ILE A 128 9.25 -9.48 4.74
C ILE A 128 9.50 -9.67 3.25
N GLY A 129 8.66 -9.12 2.37
CA GLY A 129 8.87 -9.14 0.94
C GLY A 129 7.78 -8.40 0.18
N VAL A 130 7.92 -8.32 -1.13
CA VAL A 130 6.88 -7.77 -2.03
C VAL A 130 6.57 -8.81 -3.10
N MET A 131 5.31 -8.89 -3.46
CA MET A 131 4.80 -9.71 -4.55
C MET A 131 4.42 -8.79 -5.70
N PRO A 132 5.30 -8.62 -6.71
CA PRO A 132 4.95 -7.84 -7.89
C PRO A 132 3.87 -8.57 -8.67
N MET A 133 2.80 -7.86 -9.00
CA MET A 133 1.63 -8.42 -9.67
C MET A 133 1.20 -7.49 -10.79
N ILE A 134 0.74 -8.09 -11.89
CA ILE A 134 0.14 -7.38 -13.02
C ILE A 134 -1.33 -7.79 -13.06
N ASP A 135 -2.22 -6.82 -12.84
CA ASP A 135 -3.67 -6.99 -12.95
C ASP A 135 -4.17 -6.23 -14.18
N GLN A 136 -4.66 -6.97 -15.18
CA GLN A 136 -5.16 -6.38 -16.44
C GLN A 136 -4.16 -5.44 -17.17
N GLY A 137 -2.86 -5.63 -16.95
CA GLY A 137 -1.80 -4.83 -17.56
C GLY A 137 -1.27 -3.69 -16.70
N GLU A 138 -1.87 -3.44 -15.53
CA GLU A 138 -1.44 -2.44 -14.56
C GLU A 138 -0.65 -3.11 -13.42
N ALA A 139 0.35 -2.40 -12.90
CA ALA A 139 1.13 -2.89 -11.77
C ALA A 139 0.34 -2.73 -10.46
N ASP A 140 0.21 -3.81 -9.70
CA ASP A 140 -0.57 -3.89 -8.46
C ASP A 140 0.25 -4.64 -7.39
N ASP A 141 1.39 -4.05 -7.02
CA ASP A 141 2.33 -4.63 -6.07
C ASP A 141 1.69 -4.84 -4.69
N LYS A 142 1.94 -6.01 -4.10
CA LYS A 142 1.41 -6.35 -2.77
C LYS A 142 2.52 -6.62 -1.78
N ILE A 143 2.52 -5.91 -0.66
CA ILE A 143 3.46 -6.18 0.41
C ILE A 143 3.11 -7.49 1.08
N ILE A 144 4.11 -8.36 1.27
CA ILE A 144 3.99 -9.55 2.10
C ILE A 144 4.60 -9.23 3.46
N ALA A 145 3.78 -9.36 4.50
CA ALA A 145 4.15 -9.02 5.86
C ALA A 145 3.75 -10.13 6.85
N VAL A 146 4.36 -10.09 8.03
CA VAL A 146 3.93 -10.86 9.20
C VAL A 146 3.40 -9.93 10.27
N CYS A 147 2.48 -10.39 11.13
CA CYS A 147 2.12 -9.61 12.32
C CYS A 147 3.36 -9.48 13.23
N ALA A 148 3.76 -8.25 13.54
CA ALA A 148 4.96 -7.95 14.33
C ALA A 148 4.83 -8.43 15.79
N ASP A 149 3.59 -8.60 16.25
CA ASP A 149 3.24 -8.98 17.62
C ASP A 149 2.84 -10.46 17.76
N ASP A 150 2.76 -11.21 16.66
CA ASP A 150 2.42 -12.64 16.69
C ASP A 150 3.66 -13.49 17.05
N PRO A 151 3.65 -14.21 18.18
CA PRO A 151 4.81 -15.01 18.61
C PRO A 151 5.25 -16.07 17.60
N GLU A 152 4.32 -16.59 16.79
CA GLU A 152 4.60 -17.63 15.80
C GLU A 152 5.33 -17.06 14.57
N TYR A 153 5.08 -15.81 14.20
CA TYR A 153 5.57 -15.24 12.93
C TYR A 153 6.54 -14.07 13.09
N LYS A 154 6.59 -13.42 14.25
CA LYS A 154 7.42 -12.22 14.48
C LYS A 154 8.91 -12.40 14.20
N HIS A 155 9.41 -13.63 14.17
CA HIS A 155 10.82 -13.94 13.95
C HIS A 155 11.21 -14.01 12.46
N TYR A 156 10.24 -13.98 11.54
CA TYR A 156 10.47 -13.98 10.09
C TYR A 156 10.91 -12.58 9.66
N ASN A 157 11.97 -12.47 8.89
CA ASN A 157 12.56 -11.17 8.49
C ASN A 157 12.71 -11.02 6.98
N ASP A 158 12.60 -12.09 6.22
CA ASP A 158 12.66 -12.07 4.76
C ASP A 158 11.71 -13.12 4.16
N ILE A 159 11.31 -12.92 2.90
CA ILE A 159 10.35 -13.76 2.19
C ILE A 159 10.80 -15.22 2.14
N LYS A 160 12.12 -15.46 2.09
CA LYS A 160 12.71 -16.80 2.08
C LYS A 160 12.56 -17.55 3.40
N ASP A 161 12.21 -16.86 4.49
CA ASP A 161 11.95 -17.49 5.78
C ASP A 161 10.60 -18.24 5.76
N LEU A 162 9.71 -17.89 4.82
CA LEU A 162 8.46 -18.62 4.62
C LEU A 162 8.70 -19.99 3.98
N PRO A 163 7.97 -21.04 4.40
CA PRO A 163 7.98 -22.32 3.70
C PRO A 163 7.63 -22.14 2.21
N PRO A 164 8.36 -22.77 1.27
CA PRO A 164 8.14 -22.59 -0.17
C PRO A 164 6.70 -22.87 -0.62
N HIS A 165 6.04 -23.85 0.02
CA HIS A 165 4.64 -24.16 -0.25
C HIS A 165 3.70 -22.98 0.06
N ARG A 166 4.01 -22.18 1.10
CA ARG A 166 3.22 -21.00 1.46
C ARG A 166 3.25 -19.95 0.35
N LEU A 167 4.41 -19.72 -0.24
CA LEU A 167 4.55 -18.80 -1.38
C LEU A 167 3.78 -19.29 -2.61
N ALA A 168 3.78 -20.60 -2.85
CA ALA A 168 3.00 -21.21 -3.93
C ALA A 168 1.49 -21.05 -3.72
N GLU A 169 0.97 -21.22 -2.50
CA GLU A 169 -0.43 -20.97 -2.17
C GLU A 169 -0.84 -19.51 -2.41
N ILE A 170 -0.02 -18.56 -1.95
CA ILE A 170 -0.26 -17.12 -2.12
C ILE A 170 -0.30 -16.76 -3.61
N ARG A 171 0.73 -17.18 -4.38
CA ARG A 171 0.79 -16.99 -5.82
C ARG A 171 -0.47 -17.52 -6.49
N ARG A 172 -0.83 -18.76 -6.18
CA ARG A 172 -1.96 -19.44 -6.83
C ARG A 172 -3.28 -18.74 -6.54
N PHE A 173 -3.47 -18.23 -5.32
CA PHE A 173 -4.65 -17.44 -4.98
C PHE A 173 -4.81 -16.22 -5.89
N PHE A 174 -3.77 -15.40 -6.04
CA PHE A 174 -3.84 -14.18 -6.86
C PHE A 174 -3.94 -14.45 -8.36
N GLU A 175 -3.39 -15.57 -8.85
CA GLU A 175 -3.61 -16.00 -10.24
C GLU A 175 -5.05 -16.47 -10.49
N ASP A 176 -5.73 -17.03 -9.49
CA ASP A 176 -7.05 -17.68 -9.67
C ASP A 176 -8.24 -16.82 -9.28
N TYR A 177 -8.11 -15.89 -8.32
CA TYR A 177 -9.26 -15.27 -7.66
C TYR A 177 -10.22 -14.52 -8.61
N LYS A 178 -9.70 -13.95 -9.71
CA LYS A 178 -10.46 -13.23 -10.75
C LYS A 178 -10.76 -14.05 -12.01
N LYS A 179 -10.40 -15.34 -12.09
CA LYS A 179 -10.62 -16.15 -13.31
C LYS A 179 -12.08 -16.27 -13.72
N ASN A 180 -12.99 -16.43 -12.74
CA ASN A 180 -14.44 -16.47 -13.00
C ASN A 180 -15.03 -15.10 -13.40
N GLU A 181 -14.22 -14.04 -13.38
CA GLU A 181 -14.57 -12.72 -13.91
C GLU A 181 -14.02 -12.51 -15.34
N ASN A 182 -13.41 -13.55 -15.94
CA ASN A 182 -12.69 -13.49 -17.23
C ASN A 182 -11.57 -12.43 -17.26
N LYS A 183 -10.89 -12.26 -16.11
CA LYS A 183 -9.71 -11.38 -15.99
C LYS A 183 -8.45 -12.22 -15.83
N GLU A 184 -7.37 -11.71 -16.38
CA GLU A 184 -6.04 -12.31 -16.25
C GLU A 184 -5.20 -11.52 -15.23
N VAL A 185 -4.56 -12.26 -14.34
CA VAL A 185 -3.63 -11.76 -13.34
C VAL A 185 -2.35 -12.57 -13.44
N ALA A 186 -1.21 -11.88 -13.49
CA ALA A 186 0.11 -12.49 -13.48
C ALA A 186 0.86 -12.09 -12.22
N VAL A 187 1.42 -13.07 -11.52
CA VAL A 187 2.26 -12.84 -10.34
C VAL A 187 3.70 -13.09 -10.76
N ASN A 188 4.60 -12.13 -10.52
CA ASN A 188 6.02 -12.29 -10.79
C ASN A 188 6.73 -13.00 -9.62
N ASP A 189 8.05 -13.13 -9.67
CA ASP A 189 8.81 -13.69 -8.54
C ASP A 189 8.71 -12.80 -7.30
N PHE A 190 8.55 -13.44 -6.15
CA PHE A 190 8.53 -12.72 -4.87
C PHE A 190 9.91 -12.11 -4.62
N MET A 191 9.92 -10.84 -4.23
CA MET A 191 11.12 -10.06 -3.99
C MET A 191 11.40 -9.95 -2.48
N PRO A 192 12.67 -9.79 -2.07
CA PRO A 192 13.09 -9.79 -0.67
C PRO A 192 12.55 -8.57 0.12
N ALA A 193 12.75 -8.60 1.44
CA ALA A 193 12.26 -7.55 2.34
C ALA A 193 12.77 -6.15 1.96
N THR A 194 14.00 -6.05 1.44
CA THR A 194 14.59 -4.78 1.00
C THR A 194 13.77 -4.12 -0.11
N SER A 195 13.27 -4.90 -1.06
CA SER A 195 12.42 -4.39 -2.15
C SER A 195 11.08 -3.90 -1.61
N ALA A 196 10.49 -4.60 -0.64
CA ALA A 196 9.29 -4.11 0.05
C ALA A 196 9.52 -2.77 0.74
N TYR A 197 10.68 -2.58 1.39
CA TYR A 197 10.99 -1.30 2.04
C TYR A 197 11.08 -0.14 1.03
N GLU A 198 11.61 -0.41 -0.17
CA GLU A 198 11.69 0.55 -1.26
C GLU A 198 10.29 0.89 -1.80
N THR A 199 9.45 -0.12 -2.06
CA THR A 199 8.07 0.06 -2.51
C THR A 199 7.26 0.88 -1.50
N ILE A 200 7.33 0.57 -0.20
CA ILE A 200 6.62 1.32 0.84
C ILE A 200 7.09 2.77 0.89
N ARG A 201 8.40 3.03 0.85
CA ARG A 201 8.94 4.40 0.84
C ARG A 201 8.46 5.19 -0.38
N HIS A 202 8.51 4.57 -1.56
CA HIS A 202 8.03 5.22 -2.76
C HIS A 202 6.55 5.60 -2.65
N SER A 203 5.73 4.67 -2.14
CA SER A 203 4.31 4.91 -1.91
C SER A 203 4.03 6.00 -0.85
N MET A 204 4.88 6.11 0.18
CA MET A 204 4.82 7.23 1.14
C MET A 204 5.14 8.58 0.48
N ASP A 205 6.12 8.63 -0.43
CA ASP A 205 6.49 9.85 -1.16
C ASP A 205 5.37 10.31 -2.11
N LEU A 206 4.70 9.36 -2.78
CA LEU A 206 3.51 9.62 -3.60
C LEU A 206 2.37 10.18 -2.75
N TYR A 207 2.10 9.57 -1.60
CA TYR A 207 1.08 10.05 -0.66
C TYR A 207 1.39 11.47 -0.15
N ALA A 208 2.64 11.76 0.20
CA ALA A 208 3.06 13.09 0.63
C ALA A 208 2.81 14.14 -0.46
N THR A 209 3.12 13.80 -1.71
CA THR A 209 2.85 14.66 -2.87
C THR A 209 1.36 14.89 -3.05
N TYR A 210 0.55 13.84 -3.00
CA TYR A 210 -0.92 13.92 -3.08
C TYR A 210 -1.52 14.86 -2.03
N ILE A 211 -1.08 14.76 -0.77
CA ILE A 211 -1.55 15.65 0.30
C ILE A 211 -1.14 17.10 0.04
N LEU A 212 0.10 17.33 -0.39
CA LEU A 212 0.59 18.69 -0.69
C LEU A 212 -0.16 19.35 -1.84
N GLU A 213 -0.48 18.60 -2.89
CA GLU A 213 -1.30 19.09 -4.00
C GLU A 213 -2.75 19.34 -3.58
N GLY A 214 -3.31 18.47 -2.73
CA GLY A 214 -4.63 18.66 -2.14
C GLY A 214 -4.73 19.91 -1.28
N LEU A 215 -3.68 20.26 -0.53
CA LEU A 215 -3.61 21.48 0.28
C LEU A 215 -3.42 22.78 -0.53
N ARG A 216 -3.02 22.69 -1.81
CA ARG A 216 -2.82 23.85 -2.71
C ARG A 216 -4.10 24.28 -3.43
N ARG A 217 -5.15 23.46 -3.41
CA ARG A 217 -6.46 23.75 -4.00
C ARG A 217 -7.40 24.37 -2.96
#